data_AF-A0A2C9A656-F1
#
_entry.id   AF-A0A2C9A656-F1
#
_cell.length_a   1.000
_cell.length_b   1.000
_cell.length_c   1.000
_cell.angle_alpha   90.00
_cell.angle_beta   90.00
_cell.angle_gamma   90.00
#
_symmetry.space_group_name_H-M   'P 1'
#
loop_
_entity.id
_entity.type
_entity.pdbx_description
1 polymer ?
#
loop_
_entity_poly.entity_id
_entity_poly.type
_entity_poly.pdbx_seq_one_letter_code
_entity_poly.pdbx_strand_id
1 'polypeptide(L)' 'MYSTANGTVTDAEAAEIDSLNNEIWKNFWSIPREKRTKADWEKLLDIQILVKKG' A
#
# COMPACT_ATOMS: atom_id res chain seq x y z
N MET A 1 4.68 -16.43 -4.81
CA MET A 1 5.32 -15.79 -3.62
C MET A 1 5.86 -14.42 -3.99
N TYR A 2 5.77 -13.47 -3.06
CA TYR A 2 6.24 -12.09 -3.25
C TYR A 2 7.28 -11.74 -2.19
N SER A 3 8.15 -10.78 -2.48
CA SER A 3 9.01 -10.13 -1.50
C SER A 3 8.50 -8.75 -1.16
N THR A 4 8.57 -8.41 0.12
CA THR A 4 8.32 -7.08 0.69
C THR A 4 9.57 -6.61 1.43
N ALA A 5 9.56 -5.38 1.93
CA ALA A 5 10.63 -4.88 2.81
C ALA A 5 10.81 -5.72 4.09
N ASN A 6 9.76 -6.43 4.52
CA ASN A 6 9.72 -7.18 5.77
C ASN A 6 9.95 -8.68 5.60
N GLY A 7 10.11 -9.18 4.36
CA GLY A 7 10.39 -10.59 4.09
C GLY A 7 9.67 -11.14 2.88
N THR A 8 9.54 -12.46 2.83
CA THR A 8 8.77 -13.14 1.77
C THR A 8 7.37 -13.41 2.27
N VAL A 9 6.38 -13.14 1.44
CA VAL A 9 4.96 -13.39 1.71
C VAL A 9 4.39 -14.36 0.68
N THR A 10 3.39 -15.12 1.10
CA THR A 10 2.61 -16.02 0.24
C THR A 10 1.78 -15.24 -0.76
N ASP A 11 1.19 -15.93 -1.74
CA ASP A 11 0.32 -15.28 -2.73
C ASP A 11 -1.00 -14.79 -2.12
N ALA A 12 -1.50 -15.46 -1.08
CA ALA A 12 -2.69 -15.02 -0.34
C ALA A 12 -2.42 -13.72 0.44
N GLU A 13 -1.33 -13.68 1.21
CA GLU A 13 -0.91 -12.46 1.93
C GLU A 13 -0.60 -11.30 0.98
N ALA A 14 -0.01 -11.58 -0.19
CA ALA A 14 0.21 -10.57 -1.20
C ALA A 14 -1.10 -9.96 -1.74
N ALA A 15 -2.14 -10.77 -1.91
CA ALA A 15 -3.46 -10.27 -2.31
C ALA A 15 -4.11 -9.39 -1.23
N GLU A 16 -3.95 -9.75 0.06
CA GLU A 16 -4.40 -8.92 1.17
C GLU A 16 -3.67 -7.58 1.23
N ILE A 17 -2.34 -7.59 1.08
CA ILE A 17 -1.52 -6.38 1.02
C ILE A 17 -1.93 -5.51 -0.17
N ASP A 18 -2.16 -6.09 -1.35
CA ASP A 18 -2.59 -5.33 -2.52
C ASP A 18 -3.97 -4.67 -2.31
N SER A 19 -4.89 -5.37 -1.65
CA SER A 19 -6.19 -4.79 -1.27
C SER A 19 -6.03 -3.60 -0.32
N LEU A 20 -5.20 -3.72 0.73
CA LEU A 20 -4.93 -2.65 1.68
C LEU A 20 -4.24 -1.45 1.02
N ASN A 21 -3.23 -1.69 0.17
CA ASN A 21 -2.56 -0.65 -0.61
C ASN A 21 -3.56 0.11 -1.50
N ASN A 22 -4.47 -0.62 -2.16
CA ASN A 22 -5.50 -0.03 -3.01
C ASN A 22 -6.48 0.84 -2.21
N GLU A 23 -6.85 0.43 -1.00
CA GLU A 23 -7.69 1.24 -0.11
C GLU A 23 -7.00 2.54 0.30
N ILE A 24 -5.72 2.48 0.70
CA ILE A 24 -4.92 3.65 1.05
C ILE A 24 -4.85 4.61 -0.14
N TRP A 25 -4.55 4.11 -1.34
CA TRP A 25 -4.48 4.94 -2.54
C TRP A 25 -5.83 5.58 -2.88
N LYS A 26 -6.93 4.82 -2.83
CA LYS A 26 -8.27 5.36 -3.11
C LYS A 26 -8.62 6.49 -2.14
N ASN A 27 -8.39 6.27 -0.85
CA ASN A 27 -8.64 7.29 0.16
C ASN A 27 -7.78 8.53 -0.08
N PHE A 28 -6.49 8.38 -0.31
CA PHE A 28 -5.58 9.51 -0.57
C PHE A 28 -5.97 10.33 -1.81
N TRP A 29 -6.32 9.66 -2.91
CA TRP A 29 -6.69 10.32 -4.17
C TRP A 29 -8.11 10.90 -4.15
N SER A 30 -8.99 10.41 -3.29
CA SER A 30 -10.31 11.01 -3.05
C SER A 30 -10.24 12.42 -2.44
N ILE A 31 -9.12 12.75 -1.79
CA ILE A 31 -8.90 14.05 -1.15
C ILE A 31 -8.31 15.02 -2.18
N PRO A 32 -8.96 16.17 -2.43
CA PRO A 32 -8.42 17.23 -3.28
C PRO A 32 -7.02 17.65 -2.80
N ARG A 33 -6.10 17.88 -3.73
CA ARG A 33 -4.67 18.09 -3.42
C ARG A 33 -4.45 19.21 -2.40
N GLU A 34 -5.19 20.30 -2.54
CA GLU A 34 -5.16 21.48 -1.69
C GLU A 34 -5.72 21.25 -0.28
N LYS A 35 -6.45 20.15 -0.08
CA LYS A 35 -7.02 19.75 1.22
C LYS A 35 -6.22 18.66 1.93
N ARG A 36 -5.18 18.11 1.30
CA ARG A 36 -4.37 17.04 1.90
C ARG A 36 -3.58 17.58 3.07
N THR A 37 -3.73 16.91 4.20
CA THR A 37 -3.03 17.16 5.45
C THR A 37 -1.76 16.33 5.53
N LYS A 38 -0.90 16.64 6.49
CA LYS A 38 0.28 15.82 6.80
C LYS A 38 -0.10 14.36 7.07
N ALA A 39 -1.20 14.12 7.78
CA ALA A 39 -1.68 12.78 8.09
C ALA A 39 -2.03 11.97 6.84
N ASP A 40 -2.60 12.61 5.82
CA ASP A 40 -2.91 11.95 4.54
C ASP A 40 -1.63 11.47 3.84
N TRP A 41 -0.56 12.28 3.89
CA TRP A 41 0.74 11.90 3.36
C TRP A 41 1.43 10.82 4.19
N GLU A 42 1.34 10.91 5.52
CA GLU A 42 1.89 9.90 6.44
C GLU A 42 1.24 8.54 6.21
N LYS A 43 -0.05 8.49 5.85
CA LYS A 43 -0.75 7.23 5.55
C LYS A 43 -0.17 6.47 4.36
N LEU A 44 0.46 7.16 3.41
CA LEU A 44 1.14 6.52 2.28
C LEU A 44 2.36 5.69 2.72
N LEU A 45 2.90 5.94 3.92
CA LEU A 45 4.03 5.17 4.46
C LEU A 45 3.63 3.74 4.86
N ASP A 46 2.33 3.47 5.00
CA ASP A 46 1.81 2.12 5.28
C ASP A 46 1.80 1.21 4.03
N ILE A 47 2.04 1.78 2.84
CA ILE A 47 2.03 1.03 1.58
C ILE A 47 3.24 0.08 1.53
N GLN A 48 2.97 -1.20 1.25
CA GLN A 48 4.01 -2.21 1.07
C GLN A 48 4.23 -2.52 -0.40
N ILE A 49 5.48 -2.46 -0.86
CA ILE A 49 5.84 -2.81 -2.25
C ILE A 49 5.94 -4.34 -2.37
N LEU A 50 5.17 -4.90 -3.29
CA LEU A 50 5.18 -6.33 -3.62
C LEU A 50 6.05 -6.58 -4.85
N VAL A 51 7.11 -7.39 -4.71
CA VAL A 51 7.96 -7.82 -5.83
C VAL A 51 7.76 -9.31 -6.06
N LYS A 52 7.23 -9.69 -7.22
CA LYS A 52 7.00 -11.10 -7.56
C LYS A 52 8.34 -11.83 -7.66
N LYS A 53 8.51 -12.91 -6.91
CA LYS A 53 9.64 -13.83 -7.09
C LYS A 53 9.31 -14.77 -8.25
N GLY A 54 10.22 -14.83 -9.23
CA GLY A 54 10.18 -15.78 -10.34
C GLY A 54 10.45 -17.20 -9.90
#